data_AF-A0A6C0L1L7-F1
#
_entry.id   AF-A0A6C0L1L7-F1
#
_cell.length_a   1.000
_cell.length_b   1.000
_cell.length_c   1.000
_cell.angle_alpha   90.00
_cell.angle_beta   90.00
_cell.angle_gamma   90.00
#
_symmetry.space_group_name_H-M   'P 1'
#
loop_
_entity.id
_entity.type
_entity.pdbx_description
1 polymer ?
#
loop_
_entity_poly.entity_id
_entity_poly.type
_entity_poly.pdbx_seq_one_letter_code
_entity_poly.pdbx_strand_id
1 'polypeptide(L)'
;MGAGSSLANVNYGYHDETFIKEGMEKYKEMWDEKIGRDQTSFFREVVPLDEVDFCDTFVSTKLNEFFTGEPPTKIAYGYNCNHLFRSSRTMPYVVLFNDDNYTVVHPMGEPGRDMGNTDYRVSHMMVVKHNEEGPITFNEFFPSSQEETDDLKSRNDLLAGVYERIKNNVPLGTCGDKVIQKARDIGASPEMGIRDFLIEQILHLTPEFRSARPGYKLLNSEGVDICDDRASLTAVVESVFSGNMDMISCIQGPHKNTQLLSHIHSFLLEPGNPILKDIHENYVCTRMIYKIKAEMNQSDDGGALCRQNTTVG
;
A
#
# COMPACT_ATOMS: atom_id res chain seq x y z
N MET A 1 -41.30 11.33 -19.50
CA MET A 1 -39.93 11.84 -19.70
C MET A 1 -39.32 12.07 -18.33
N GLY A 2 -38.56 11.09 -17.86
CA GLY A 2 -37.80 11.15 -16.61
C GLY A 2 -36.56 10.32 -16.84
N ALA A 3 -35.47 10.98 -17.21
CA ALA A 3 -34.18 10.35 -17.38
C ALA A 3 -33.64 10.01 -16.00
N GLY A 4 -33.95 8.81 -15.52
CA GLY A 4 -33.13 8.16 -14.51
C GLY A 4 -31.81 7.80 -15.17
N SER A 5 -30.75 8.55 -14.91
CA SER A 5 -29.40 8.09 -15.20
C SER A 5 -29.11 6.97 -14.22
N SER A 6 -29.43 5.72 -14.61
CA SER A 6 -28.84 4.57 -13.95
C SER A 6 -27.34 4.69 -14.14
N LEU A 7 -26.60 4.83 -13.03
CA LEU A 7 -25.17 4.62 -12.96
C LEU A 7 -24.89 3.20 -13.46
N ALA A 8 -24.73 3.05 -14.77
CA ALA A 8 -24.37 1.80 -15.38
C ALA A 8 -22.89 1.57 -15.09
N ASN A 9 -22.62 0.64 -14.17
CA ASN A 9 -21.40 -0.16 -14.01
C ASN A 9 -20.26 0.20 -14.98
N VAL A 10 -19.42 1.16 -14.60
CA VAL A 10 -18.06 1.22 -15.14
C VAL A 10 -17.23 0.29 -14.24
N ASN A 11 -17.10 -0.95 -14.70
CA ASN A 11 -16.09 -1.88 -14.19
C ASN A 11 -14.71 -1.44 -14.75
N TYR A 12 -13.60 -2.03 -14.27
CA TYR A 12 -12.18 -1.84 -14.71
C TYR A 12 -11.31 -0.90 -13.86
N GLY A 13 -10.59 -1.45 -12.86
CA GLY A 13 -9.79 -0.68 -11.90
C GLY A 13 -8.28 -0.81 -12.03
N TYR A 14 -7.74 -2.03 -12.17
CA TYR A 14 -6.31 -2.24 -12.00
C TYR A 14 -5.42 -1.69 -13.13
N HIS A 15 -5.82 -1.86 -14.40
CA HIS A 15 -5.01 -1.48 -15.58
C HIS A 15 -5.76 -0.63 -16.61
N ASP A 16 -6.94 -0.10 -16.27
CA ASP A 16 -7.67 0.79 -17.16
C ASP A 16 -7.11 2.21 -17.07
N GLU A 17 -6.24 2.57 -18.01
CA GLU A 17 -5.57 3.87 -18.05
C GLU A 17 -6.57 5.04 -18.14
N THR A 18 -7.68 4.86 -18.86
CA THR A 18 -8.73 5.89 -18.99
C THR A 18 -9.42 6.10 -17.65
N PHE A 19 -9.88 5.01 -17.01
CA PHE A 19 -10.49 5.08 -15.69
C PHE A 19 -9.58 5.75 -14.66
N ILE A 20 -8.29 5.36 -14.64
CA ILE A 20 -7.33 5.90 -13.67
C ILE A 20 -7.11 7.39 -13.92
N LYS A 21 -6.91 7.79 -15.19
CA LYS A 21 -6.68 9.19 -15.55
C LYS A 21 -7.88 10.07 -15.22
N GLU A 22 -9.09 9.69 -15.65
CA GLU A 22 -10.32 10.43 -15.34
C GLU A 22 -10.57 10.53 -13.83
N GLY A 23 -10.29 9.44 -13.10
CA GLY A 23 -10.37 9.41 -11.64
C GLY A 23 -9.41 10.41 -10.99
N MET A 24 -8.15 10.42 -11.42
CA MET A 24 -7.12 11.35 -10.90
C MET A 24 -7.44 12.81 -11.24
N GLU A 25 -7.91 13.11 -12.45
CA GLU A 25 -8.34 14.45 -12.85
C GLU A 25 -9.50 14.95 -11.99
N LYS A 26 -10.51 14.10 -11.77
CA LYS A 26 -11.64 14.41 -10.89
C LYS A 26 -11.19 14.67 -9.45
N TYR A 27 -10.33 13.82 -8.89
CA TYR A 27 -9.83 14.04 -7.53
C TYR A 27 -8.95 15.29 -7.43
N LYS A 28 -8.20 15.63 -8.48
CA LYS A 28 -7.44 16.88 -8.55
C LYS A 28 -8.36 18.09 -8.48
N GLU A 29 -9.40 18.15 -9.32
CA GLU A 29 -10.38 19.26 -9.29
C GLU A 29 -11.03 19.40 -7.91
N MET A 30 -11.50 18.29 -7.33
CA MET A 30 -12.11 18.29 -5.99
C MET A 30 -11.13 18.71 -4.89
N TRP A 31 -9.87 18.27 -4.98
CA TRP A 31 -8.83 18.57 -3.99
C TRP A 31 -8.41 20.04 -4.06
N ASP A 32 -8.21 20.57 -5.27
CA ASP A 32 -7.86 21.96 -5.50
C ASP A 32 -8.98 22.91 -5.01
N GLU A 33 -10.26 22.54 -5.21
CA GLU A 33 -11.41 23.31 -4.72
C GLU A 33 -11.53 23.29 -3.17
N LYS A 34 -11.38 22.12 -2.56
CA LYS A 34 -11.74 21.92 -1.15
C LYS A 34 -10.58 22.08 -0.18
N ILE A 35 -9.37 21.72 -0.60
CA ILE A 35 -8.15 21.63 0.22
C ILE A 35 -7.10 22.64 -0.27
N GLY A 36 -6.77 22.65 -1.56
CA GLY A 36 -5.94 23.67 -2.21
C GLY A 36 -4.46 23.70 -1.78
N ARG A 37 -3.90 22.57 -1.32
CA ARG A 37 -2.49 22.43 -0.88
C ARG A 37 -1.97 21.02 -1.12
N ASP A 38 -0.67 20.81 -1.03
CA ASP A 38 -0.06 19.48 -1.17
C ASP A 38 -0.53 18.51 -0.07
N GLN A 39 -0.46 17.20 -0.37
CA GLN A 39 -0.96 16.19 0.57
C GLN A 39 -0.10 16.12 1.83
N THR A 40 1.20 16.30 1.69
CA THR A 40 2.20 16.19 2.77
C THR A 40 1.93 17.21 3.86
N SER A 41 1.79 18.48 3.50
CA SER A 41 1.49 19.56 4.44
C SER A 41 0.13 19.35 5.10
N PHE A 42 -0.88 18.96 4.33
CA PHE A 42 -2.22 18.73 4.87
C PHE A 42 -2.26 17.51 5.81
N PHE A 43 -1.62 16.40 5.44
CA PHE A 43 -1.57 15.20 6.25
C PHE A 43 -0.94 15.47 7.61
N ARG A 44 0.20 16.17 7.64
CA ARG A 44 0.89 16.53 8.89
C ARG A 44 0.07 17.46 9.78
N GLU A 45 -0.76 18.31 9.19
CA GLU A 45 -1.65 19.19 9.95
C GLU A 45 -2.78 18.42 10.63
N VAL A 46 -3.37 17.45 9.93
CA VAL A 46 -4.67 16.89 10.36
C VAL A 46 -4.61 15.47 10.89
N VAL A 47 -3.58 14.69 10.58
CA VAL A 47 -3.49 13.27 10.99
C VAL A 47 -2.64 13.14 12.27
N PRO A 48 -3.26 12.84 13.42
CA PRO A 48 -2.55 12.73 14.69
C PRO A 48 -1.72 11.44 14.78
N LEU A 49 -0.60 11.51 15.49
CA LEU A 49 0.19 10.35 15.89
C LEU A 49 -0.42 9.62 17.10
N ASP A 50 -1.19 10.32 17.92
CA ASP A 50 -1.83 9.74 19.10
C ASP A 50 -3.05 8.87 18.73
N GLU A 51 -3.39 7.97 19.64
CA GLU A 51 -4.64 7.20 19.56
C GLU A 51 -5.83 8.09 19.94
N VAL A 52 -6.47 8.68 18.93
CA VAL A 52 -7.67 9.52 19.09
C VAL A 52 -8.81 9.11 18.15
N ASP A 53 -10.06 9.38 18.57
CA ASP A 53 -11.22 9.29 17.69
C ASP A 53 -11.06 10.34 16.58
N PHE A 54 -11.16 9.88 15.32
CA PHE A 54 -10.92 10.72 14.16
C PHE A 54 -12.20 11.19 13.48
N CYS A 55 -13.40 10.88 14.00
CA CYS A 55 -14.67 11.23 13.37
C CYS A 55 -14.80 12.73 13.06
N ASP A 56 -14.64 13.59 14.07
CA ASP A 56 -14.89 15.02 13.92
C ASP A 56 -13.85 15.67 13.02
N THR A 57 -12.58 15.30 13.16
CA THR A 57 -11.50 15.77 12.28
C THR A 57 -11.72 15.32 10.85
N PHE A 58 -12.08 14.05 10.62
CA PHE A 58 -12.33 13.52 9.28
C PHE A 58 -13.46 14.25 8.54
N VAL A 59 -14.52 14.66 9.24
CA VAL A 59 -15.63 15.43 8.67
C VAL A 59 -15.28 16.91 8.51
N SER A 60 -14.74 17.55 9.55
CA SER A 60 -14.42 18.98 9.53
C SER A 60 -13.34 19.34 8.52
N THR A 61 -12.43 18.40 8.23
CA THR A 61 -11.38 18.55 7.21
C THR A 61 -11.84 18.11 5.82
N LYS A 62 -13.11 17.70 5.67
CA LYS A 62 -13.73 17.21 4.41
C LYS A 62 -13.11 15.92 3.85
N LEU A 63 -12.26 15.21 4.60
CA LEU A 63 -11.67 13.95 4.15
C LEU A 63 -12.74 12.88 3.85
N ASN A 64 -13.89 12.94 4.53
CA ASN A 64 -15.06 12.10 4.26
C ASN A 64 -15.66 12.27 2.86
N GLU A 65 -15.40 13.39 2.18
CA GLU A 65 -15.87 13.62 0.80
C GLU A 65 -14.96 12.95 -0.24
N PHE A 66 -13.72 12.63 0.12
CA PHE A 66 -12.77 11.93 -0.73
C PHE A 66 -12.75 10.42 -0.48
N PHE A 67 -12.77 10.04 0.80
CA PHE A 67 -12.75 8.64 1.24
C PHE A 67 -14.17 8.12 1.47
N THR A 68 -14.81 7.73 0.37
CA THR A 68 -16.23 7.31 0.35
C THR A 68 -16.45 5.85 0.76
N GLY A 69 -15.38 5.09 0.99
CA GLY A 69 -15.43 3.69 1.44
C GLY A 69 -15.70 3.51 2.93
N GLU A 70 -16.10 4.57 3.64
CA GLU A 70 -16.37 4.59 5.08
C GLU A 70 -15.22 3.99 5.92
N PRO A 71 -14.00 4.55 5.83
CA PRO A 71 -12.89 4.07 6.65
C PRO A 71 -13.24 4.19 8.14
N PRO A 72 -12.79 3.25 8.99
CA PRO A 72 -13.13 3.27 10.41
C PRO A 72 -12.48 4.48 11.08
N THR A 73 -13.26 5.50 11.43
CA THR A 73 -12.76 6.73 12.05
C THR A 73 -12.71 6.65 13.58
N LYS A 74 -13.67 5.92 14.16
CA LYS A 74 -13.69 5.60 15.59
C LYS A 74 -12.63 4.57 15.93
N ILE A 75 -12.03 4.71 17.10
CA ILE A 75 -11.16 3.68 17.63
C ILE A 75 -12.00 2.48 18.06
N ALA A 76 -11.69 1.33 17.48
CA ALA A 76 -12.16 0.04 17.95
C ALA A 76 -10.96 -0.90 18.09
N TYR A 77 -10.78 -1.48 19.27
CA TYR A 77 -9.67 -2.40 19.58
C TYR A 77 -8.26 -1.79 19.37
N GLY A 78 -8.10 -0.46 19.44
CA GLY A 78 -6.84 0.25 19.14
C GLY A 78 -6.63 0.59 17.66
N TYR A 79 -7.63 0.31 16.82
CA TYR A 79 -7.57 0.50 15.37
C TYR A 79 -8.57 1.54 14.89
N ASN A 80 -8.12 2.38 13.97
CA ASN A 80 -8.93 3.24 13.11
C ASN A 80 -8.14 3.48 11.80
N CYS A 81 -8.58 4.40 10.97
CA CYS A 81 -7.97 4.72 9.67
C CYS A 81 -6.56 5.33 9.77
N ASN A 82 -6.13 5.74 10.96
CA ASN A 82 -4.78 6.26 11.19
C ASN A 82 -3.83 5.20 11.74
N HIS A 83 -4.31 3.99 12.00
CA HIS A 83 -3.53 2.95 12.67
C HIS A 83 -2.25 2.62 11.91
N LEU A 84 -2.29 2.52 10.58
CA LEU A 84 -1.10 2.22 9.78
C LEU A 84 0.00 3.29 9.98
N PHE A 85 -0.38 4.57 10.01
CA PHE A 85 0.55 5.67 10.27
C PHE A 85 1.19 5.59 11.66
N ARG A 86 0.40 5.29 12.69
CA ARG A 86 0.93 5.09 14.05
C ARG A 86 1.86 3.88 14.10
N SER A 87 1.43 2.76 13.51
CA SER A 87 2.18 1.51 13.53
C SER A 87 3.50 1.60 12.78
N SER A 88 3.60 2.45 11.73
CA SER A 88 4.83 2.62 10.97
C SER A 88 5.97 3.21 11.82
N ARG A 89 5.63 3.92 12.90
CA ARG A 89 6.56 4.47 13.91
C ARG A 89 7.04 3.45 14.94
N THR A 90 6.48 2.26 14.92
CA THR A 90 6.80 1.19 15.87
C THR A 90 7.39 -0.03 15.16
N MET A 91 7.79 -1.03 15.93
CA MET A 91 8.26 -2.30 15.38
C MET A 91 7.07 -3.09 14.81
N PRO A 92 7.04 -3.42 13.50
CA PRO A 92 5.97 -4.25 12.94
C PRO A 92 5.97 -5.67 13.52
N TYR A 93 4.83 -6.35 13.38
CA TYR A 93 4.72 -7.77 13.75
C TYR A 93 5.52 -8.67 12.81
N VAL A 94 5.39 -8.45 11.50
CA VAL A 94 6.15 -9.16 10.46
C VAL A 94 6.82 -8.14 9.54
N VAL A 95 8.15 -8.05 9.61
CA VAL A 95 8.98 -7.11 8.86
C VAL A 95 9.93 -7.87 7.95
N LEU A 96 10.11 -7.37 6.72
CA LEU A 96 10.94 -8.00 5.69
C LEU A 96 12.13 -7.12 5.31
N PHE A 97 11.93 -5.81 5.31
CA PHE A 97 12.98 -4.86 4.98
C PHE A 97 12.70 -3.51 5.62
N ASN A 98 13.74 -2.75 5.95
CA ASN A 98 13.61 -1.30 6.13
C ASN A 98 14.88 -0.57 5.69
N ASP A 99 14.71 0.68 5.26
CA ASP A 99 15.76 1.69 5.21
C ASP A 99 15.39 2.87 6.12
N ASP A 100 15.96 4.05 5.89
CA ASP A 100 15.67 5.27 6.65
C ASP A 100 14.27 5.84 6.35
N ASN A 101 13.66 5.45 5.22
CA ASN A 101 12.45 6.06 4.69
C ASN A 101 11.23 5.14 4.78
N TYR A 102 11.42 3.87 4.52
CA TYR A 102 10.38 2.89 4.23
C TYR A 102 10.57 1.62 5.04
N THR A 103 9.45 0.98 5.37
CA THR A 103 9.42 -0.36 5.92
C THR A 103 8.56 -1.23 5.01
N VAL A 104 9.08 -2.38 4.61
CA VAL A 104 8.33 -3.42 3.92
C VAL A 104 7.89 -4.46 4.94
N VAL A 105 6.58 -4.67 5.00
CA VAL A 105 5.93 -5.54 5.98
C VAL A 105 5.09 -6.59 5.28
N HIS A 106 4.91 -7.73 5.95
CA HIS A 106 3.82 -8.63 5.62
C HIS A 106 2.58 -8.15 6.40
N PRO A 107 1.45 -7.90 5.74
CA PRO A 107 0.28 -7.28 6.36
C PRO A 107 -0.34 -8.15 7.45
N MET A 108 -1.07 -7.51 8.38
CA MET A 108 -1.86 -8.18 9.41
C MET A 108 -3.27 -8.52 8.89
N GLY A 109 -4.04 -9.29 9.66
CA GLY A 109 -5.35 -9.77 9.24
C GLY A 109 -5.25 -11.02 8.40
N GLU A 110 -5.71 -10.94 7.15
CA GLU A 110 -5.66 -12.05 6.18
C GLU A 110 -4.88 -11.59 4.94
N PRO A 111 -3.54 -11.78 4.92
CA PRO A 111 -2.71 -11.39 3.79
C PRO A 111 -3.15 -12.10 2.51
N GLY A 112 -3.19 -11.36 1.40
CA GLY A 112 -3.60 -11.89 0.10
C GLY A 112 -5.07 -12.30 0.04
N ARG A 113 -5.94 -11.87 0.97
CA ARG A 113 -7.38 -12.20 0.94
C ARG A 113 -8.01 -12.01 -0.45
N ASP A 114 -7.72 -10.88 -1.08
CA ASP A 114 -8.26 -10.51 -2.39
C ASP A 114 -7.57 -11.26 -3.56
N MET A 115 -6.70 -12.23 -3.26
CA MET A 115 -6.16 -13.19 -4.24
C MET A 115 -6.99 -14.50 -4.29
N GLY A 116 -8.06 -14.63 -3.52
CA GLY A 116 -8.81 -15.89 -3.44
C GLY A 116 -7.96 -17.02 -2.84
N ASN A 117 -8.41 -18.28 -2.86
CA ASN A 117 -7.64 -19.37 -2.23
C ASN A 117 -6.44 -19.75 -3.11
N THR A 118 -5.24 -19.31 -2.72
CA THR A 118 -4.00 -19.56 -3.44
C THR A 118 -2.81 -19.51 -2.48
N ASP A 119 -1.75 -20.25 -2.80
CA ASP A 119 -0.49 -20.19 -2.05
C ASP A 119 0.24 -18.85 -2.26
N TYR A 120 -0.09 -18.10 -3.32
CA TYR A 120 0.48 -16.79 -3.61
C TYR A 120 0.16 -15.73 -2.56
N ARG A 121 -0.76 -15.99 -1.62
CA ARG A 121 -1.09 -15.08 -0.51
C ARG A 121 0.11 -14.69 0.35
N VAL A 122 1.09 -15.59 0.50
CA VAL A 122 2.34 -15.35 1.27
C VAL A 122 3.21 -14.27 0.63
N SER A 123 2.98 -13.97 -0.64
CA SER A 123 3.70 -12.90 -1.34
C SER A 123 3.14 -11.52 -1.04
N HIS A 124 1.99 -11.40 -0.37
CA HIS A 124 1.41 -10.08 -0.10
C HIS A 124 2.34 -9.24 0.78
N MET A 125 2.88 -8.16 0.23
CA MET A 125 3.71 -7.21 0.97
C MET A 125 3.14 -5.80 0.86
N MET A 126 3.38 -5.01 1.90
CA MET A 126 3.10 -3.57 1.88
C MET A 126 4.39 -2.80 2.10
N VAL A 127 4.62 -1.74 1.31
CA VAL A 127 5.62 -0.71 1.64
C VAL A 127 4.92 0.48 2.28
N VAL A 128 5.45 0.89 3.42
CA VAL A 128 4.90 1.94 4.26
C VAL A 128 6.00 2.94 4.59
N LYS A 129 5.73 4.23 4.40
CA LYS A 129 6.67 5.27 4.81
C LYS A 129 6.67 5.41 6.34
N HIS A 130 7.85 5.55 6.92
CA HIS A 130 8.02 5.74 8.36
C HIS A 130 9.01 6.85 8.74
N ASN A 131 9.58 7.57 7.77
CA ASN A 131 10.33 8.79 8.07
C ASN A 131 9.38 9.90 8.57
N GLU A 132 9.84 10.69 9.54
CA GLU A 132 9.15 11.88 10.05
C GLU A 132 9.19 13.03 9.04
N GLU A 133 10.27 13.08 8.25
CA GLU A 133 10.55 14.06 7.21
C GLU A 133 10.23 13.53 5.80
N GLY A 134 10.12 14.44 4.84
CA GLY A 134 9.80 14.14 3.44
C GLY A 134 8.31 13.90 3.12
N PRO A 135 7.98 13.39 1.92
CA PRO A 135 6.61 13.34 1.41
C PRO A 135 5.72 12.35 2.15
N ILE A 136 4.46 12.70 2.42
CA ILE A 136 3.47 11.77 2.98
C ILE A 136 2.11 12.00 2.32
N THR A 137 1.58 10.98 1.67
CA THR A 137 0.35 11.10 0.87
C THR A 137 -0.80 10.37 1.53
N PHE A 138 -2.01 10.88 1.32
CA PHE A 138 -3.24 10.24 1.75
C PHE A 138 -3.62 9.07 0.83
N ASN A 139 -3.51 9.29 -0.48
CA ASN A 139 -3.78 8.30 -1.50
C ASN A 139 -3.12 8.71 -2.82
N GLU A 140 -2.69 7.74 -3.61
CA GLU A 140 -2.04 8.05 -4.89
C GLU A 140 -3.01 8.54 -5.97
N PHE A 141 -4.34 8.40 -5.79
CA PHE A 141 -5.32 9.05 -6.68
C PHE A 141 -5.41 10.56 -6.53
N PHE A 142 -4.97 11.10 -5.41
CA PHE A 142 -5.01 12.54 -5.15
C PHE A 142 -3.87 13.24 -5.87
N PRO A 143 -4.02 14.54 -6.19
CA PRO A 143 -2.96 15.31 -6.82
C PRO A 143 -1.71 15.29 -5.94
N SER A 144 -0.54 15.27 -6.59
CA SER A 144 0.74 15.20 -5.90
C SER A 144 1.69 16.26 -6.40
N SER A 145 2.54 16.76 -5.49
CA SER A 145 3.72 17.51 -5.88
C SER A 145 4.73 16.61 -6.62
N GLN A 146 5.77 17.20 -7.20
CA GLN A 146 6.86 16.43 -7.79
C GLN A 146 7.55 15.54 -6.75
N GLU A 147 7.78 16.05 -5.54
CA GLU A 147 8.42 15.29 -4.45
C GLU A 147 7.56 14.07 -4.03
N GLU A 148 6.24 14.25 -3.92
CA GLU A 148 5.29 13.15 -3.63
C GLU A 148 5.23 12.12 -4.77
N THR A 149 5.39 12.57 -6.02
CA THR A 149 5.44 11.70 -7.20
C THR A 149 6.74 10.88 -7.23
N ASP A 150 7.87 11.49 -6.88
CA ASP A 150 9.16 10.82 -6.78
C ASP A 150 9.21 9.81 -5.60
N ASP A 151 8.50 10.10 -4.52
CA ASP A 151 8.30 9.17 -3.40
C ASP A 151 7.49 7.93 -3.82
N LEU A 152 6.43 8.09 -4.63
CA LEU A 152 5.71 6.95 -5.22
C LEU A 152 6.63 6.09 -6.09
N LYS A 153 7.48 6.69 -6.92
CA LYS A 153 8.47 5.95 -7.71
C LYS A 153 9.42 5.16 -6.80
N SER A 154 9.97 5.84 -5.80
CA SER A 154 10.92 5.26 -4.84
C SER A 154 10.33 4.06 -4.10
N ARG A 155 9.06 4.14 -3.65
CA ARG A 155 8.34 3.02 -3.03
C ARG A 155 8.16 1.82 -3.98
N ASN A 156 7.86 2.05 -5.26
CA ASN A 156 7.75 0.99 -6.26
C ASN A 156 9.10 0.30 -6.53
N ASP A 157 10.17 1.08 -6.68
CA ASP A 157 11.52 0.57 -6.93
C ASP A 157 12.05 -0.23 -5.72
N LEU A 158 11.80 0.27 -4.51
CA LEU A 158 12.14 -0.41 -3.26
C LEU A 158 11.44 -1.77 -3.18
N LEU A 159 10.12 -1.83 -3.42
CA LEU A 159 9.38 -3.09 -3.40
C LEU A 159 9.97 -4.10 -4.38
N ALA A 160 10.24 -3.69 -5.62
CA ALA A 160 10.88 -4.57 -6.60
C ALA A 160 12.22 -5.11 -6.10
N GLY A 161 13.06 -4.24 -5.52
CA GLY A 161 14.33 -4.64 -4.92
C GLY A 161 14.18 -5.60 -3.73
N VAL A 162 13.12 -5.45 -2.92
CA VAL A 162 12.85 -6.35 -1.79
C VAL A 162 12.40 -7.72 -2.25
N TYR A 163 11.54 -7.83 -3.28
CA TYR A 163 11.22 -9.15 -3.85
C TYR A 163 12.46 -9.85 -4.40
N GLU A 164 13.35 -9.13 -5.09
CA GLU A 164 14.60 -9.73 -5.57
C GLU A 164 15.50 -10.21 -4.42
N ARG A 165 15.55 -9.49 -3.30
CA ARG A 165 16.24 -9.94 -2.09
C ARG A 165 15.64 -11.22 -1.51
N ILE A 166 14.31 -11.31 -1.49
CA ILE A 166 13.60 -12.51 -0.99
C ILE A 166 13.79 -13.69 -1.94
N LYS A 167 13.71 -13.46 -3.25
CA LYS A 167 14.03 -14.47 -4.28
C LYS A 167 15.47 -14.95 -4.19
N ASN A 168 16.42 -14.09 -3.82
CA ASN A 168 17.82 -14.49 -3.62
C ASN A 168 18.10 -15.02 -2.20
N ASN A 169 17.09 -15.10 -1.34
CA ASN A 169 17.18 -15.51 0.06
C ASN A 169 18.36 -14.85 0.81
N VAL A 170 18.52 -13.54 0.67
CA VAL A 170 19.65 -12.80 1.26
C VAL A 170 19.67 -12.90 2.79
N PRO A 171 20.84 -12.76 3.43
CA PRO A 171 20.95 -12.76 4.89
C PRO A 171 20.29 -11.52 5.53
N LEU A 172 19.71 -11.71 6.72
CA LEU A 172 18.99 -10.65 7.48
C LEU A 172 19.85 -9.43 7.79
N GLY A 173 21.16 -9.62 7.95
CA GLY A 173 22.11 -8.53 8.16
C GLY A 173 22.11 -7.47 7.04
N THR A 174 21.49 -7.76 5.89
CA THR A 174 21.38 -6.84 4.74
C THR A 174 20.00 -6.22 4.56
N CYS A 175 19.07 -6.49 5.48
CA CYS A 175 17.65 -6.15 5.35
C CYS A 175 17.21 -4.95 6.20
N GLY A 176 18.13 -4.30 6.91
CA GLY A 176 17.89 -3.10 7.70
C GLY A 176 17.71 -3.31 9.19
N ASP A 177 17.79 -2.21 9.94
CA ASP A 177 17.90 -2.25 11.41
C ASP A 177 16.65 -2.80 12.11
N LYS A 178 15.44 -2.55 11.60
CA LYS A 178 14.21 -3.12 12.18
C LYS A 178 14.19 -4.64 12.00
N VAL A 179 14.66 -5.14 10.86
CA VAL A 179 14.78 -6.59 10.59
C VAL A 179 15.80 -7.22 11.53
N ILE A 180 16.97 -6.60 11.68
CA ILE A 180 18.02 -7.07 12.60
C ILE A 180 17.51 -7.08 14.05
N GLN A 181 16.81 -6.03 14.48
CA GLN A 181 16.25 -5.96 15.83
C GLN A 181 15.20 -7.05 16.03
N LYS A 182 14.26 -7.22 15.09
CA LYS A 182 13.24 -8.28 15.16
C LYS A 182 13.87 -9.68 15.18
N ALA A 183 14.92 -9.91 14.40
CA ALA A 183 15.67 -11.16 14.40
C ALA A 183 16.25 -11.47 15.77
N ARG A 184 16.86 -10.48 16.44
CA ARG A 184 17.36 -10.64 17.82
C ARG A 184 16.23 -10.97 18.81
N ASP A 185 15.09 -10.28 18.70
CA ASP A 185 13.95 -10.47 19.59
C ASP A 185 13.39 -11.89 19.54
N ILE A 186 13.43 -12.55 18.37
CA ILE A 186 12.98 -13.94 18.19
C ILE A 186 14.12 -14.97 18.18
N GLY A 187 15.36 -14.57 18.48
CA GLY A 187 16.52 -15.47 18.54
C GLY A 187 17.03 -15.99 17.18
N ALA A 188 16.70 -15.31 16.08
CA ALA A 188 17.19 -15.63 14.74
C ALA A 188 18.61 -15.08 14.49
N SER A 189 19.42 -15.86 13.77
CA SER A 189 20.76 -15.46 13.36
C SER A 189 20.72 -14.35 12.29
N PRO A 190 21.60 -13.34 12.33
CA PRO A 190 21.75 -12.38 11.23
C PRO A 190 22.10 -13.01 9.87
N GLU A 191 22.66 -14.22 9.87
CA GLU A 191 22.98 -14.98 8.66
C GLU A 191 21.81 -15.85 8.15
N MET A 192 20.69 -15.88 8.87
CA MET A 192 19.48 -16.55 8.41
C MET A 192 19.01 -15.92 7.09
N GLY A 193 18.50 -16.74 6.18
CA GLY A 193 17.87 -16.24 4.97
C GLY A 193 16.56 -15.53 5.27
N ILE A 194 16.26 -14.47 4.54
CA ILE A 194 15.00 -13.70 4.70
C ILE A 194 13.73 -14.56 4.56
N ARG A 195 13.76 -15.66 3.79
CA ARG A 195 12.62 -16.58 3.67
C ARG A 195 12.36 -17.37 4.96
N ASP A 196 13.41 -17.96 5.52
CA ASP A 196 13.35 -18.65 6.81
C ASP A 196 12.89 -17.69 7.91
N PHE A 197 13.37 -16.45 7.87
CA PHE A 197 12.95 -15.44 8.83
C PHE A 197 11.48 -15.03 8.70
N LEU A 198 10.91 -14.97 7.49
CA LEU A 198 9.47 -14.78 7.32
C LEU A 198 8.69 -15.94 7.99
N ILE A 199 9.13 -17.17 7.79
CA ILE A 199 8.53 -18.36 8.41
C ILE A 199 8.63 -18.28 9.94
N GLU A 200 9.80 -17.97 10.48
CA GLU A 200 10.00 -17.82 11.94
C GLU A 200 9.10 -16.72 12.50
N GLN A 201 9.02 -15.54 11.87
CA GLN A 201 8.17 -14.47 12.36
C GLN A 201 6.70 -14.90 12.46
N ILE A 202 6.18 -15.61 11.45
CA ILE A 202 4.80 -16.11 11.44
C ILE A 202 4.58 -17.15 12.55
N LEU A 203 5.50 -18.11 12.70
CA LEU A 203 5.42 -19.15 13.72
C LEU A 203 5.54 -18.60 15.15
N HIS A 204 6.22 -17.47 15.33
CA HIS A 204 6.36 -16.79 16.63
C HIS A 204 5.16 -15.91 17.00
N LEU A 205 4.17 -15.73 16.11
CA LEU A 205 2.94 -15.02 16.45
C LEU A 205 2.15 -15.82 17.48
N THR A 206 1.86 -15.22 18.63
CA THR A 206 1.15 -15.92 19.70
C THR A 206 -0.28 -16.27 19.29
N PRO A 207 -0.86 -17.36 19.83
CA PRO A 207 -2.27 -17.69 19.59
C PRO A 207 -3.22 -16.55 19.95
N GLU A 208 -2.93 -15.84 21.05
CA GLU A 208 -3.71 -14.67 21.49
C GLU A 208 -3.69 -13.57 20.44
N PHE A 209 -2.51 -13.24 19.91
CA PHE A 209 -2.40 -12.25 18.85
C PHE A 209 -3.10 -12.70 17.56
N ARG A 210 -2.86 -13.93 17.10
CA ARG A 210 -3.48 -14.47 15.87
C ARG A 210 -5.01 -14.39 15.92
N SER A 211 -5.61 -14.66 17.08
CA SER A 211 -7.06 -14.62 17.29
C SER A 211 -7.65 -13.22 17.51
N ALA A 212 -6.80 -12.20 17.72
CA ALA A 212 -7.23 -10.82 17.92
C ALA A 212 -7.71 -10.16 16.61
N ARG A 213 -8.12 -8.89 16.68
CA ARG A 213 -8.47 -8.07 15.50
C ARG A 213 -7.45 -6.95 15.34
N PRO A 214 -6.76 -6.83 14.19
CA PRO A 214 -6.92 -7.62 12.97
C PRO A 214 -6.33 -9.03 13.06
N GLY A 215 -5.43 -9.30 14.02
CA GLY A 215 -4.81 -10.60 14.20
C GLY A 215 -3.97 -11.04 13.00
N TYR A 216 -3.83 -12.35 12.79
CA TYR A 216 -3.08 -12.89 11.65
C TYR A 216 -3.55 -14.29 11.28
N LYS A 217 -3.82 -14.47 9.98
CA LYS A 217 -4.22 -15.74 9.37
C LYS A 217 -3.66 -15.83 7.95
N LEU A 218 -2.87 -16.86 7.66
CA LEU A 218 -2.34 -17.11 6.33
C LEU A 218 -2.97 -18.39 5.79
N LEU A 219 -3.85 -18.23 4.79
CA LEU A 219 -4.50 -19.35 4.13
C LEU A 219 -3.68 -19.86 2.95
N ASN A 220 -3.64 -21.18 2.77
CA ASN A 220 -3.10 -21.82 1.57
C ASN A 220 -4.17 -21.93 0.46
N SER A 221 -3.81 -22.58 -0.65
CA SER A 221 -4.69 -22.88 -1.79
C SER A 221 -5.92 -23.74 -1.44
N GLU A 222 -5.87 -24.51 -0.36
CA GLU A 222 -6.99 -25.31 0.16
C GLU A 222 -7.89 -24.51 1.12
N GLY A 223 -7.54 -23.26 1.44
CA GLY A 223 -8.25 -22.44 2.43
C GLY A 223 -7.97 -22.82 3.88
N VAL A 224 -6.90 -23.57 4.13
CA VAL A 224 -6.44 -23.98 5.47
C VAL A 224 -5.47 -22.94 6.03
N ASP A 225 -5.66 -22.56 7.29
CA ASP A 225 -4.70 -21.68 8.00
C ASP A 225 -3.43 -22.47 8.32
N ILE A 226 -2.30 -22.00 7.79
CA ILE A 226 -1.01 -22.70 7.91
C ILE A 226 -0.07 -22.01 8.91
N CYS A 227 -0.52 -20.99 9.66
CA CYS A 227 0.36 -20.19 10.52
C CYS A 227 1.08 -20.95 11.65
N ASP A 228 0.63 -22.16 12.02
CA ASP A 228 1.29 -23.04 13.01
C ASP A 228 1.91 -24.30 12.37
N ASP A 229 1.76 -24.48 11.07
CA ASP A 229 2.36 -25.60 10.34
C ASP A 229 3.64 -25.14 9.64
N ARG A 230 4.78 -25.40 10.29
CA ARG A 230 6.10 -25.10 9.74
C ARG A 230 6.30 -25.77 8.38
N ALA A 231 5.88 -27.03 8.20
CA ALA A 231 6.13 -27.76 6.97
C ALA A 231 5.34 -27.15 5.81
N SER A 232 4.07 -26.82 6.04
CA SER A 232 3.24 -26.13 5.04
C SER A 232 3.74 -24.71 4.74
N LEU A 233 4.12 -23.93 5.76
CA LEU A 233 4.70 -22.59 5.56
C LEU A 233 5.98 -22.64 4.74
N THR A 234 6.90 -23.54 5.09
CA THR A 234 8.15 -23.71 4.35
C THR A 234 7.87 -24.10 2.89
N ALA A 235 6.98 -25.06 2.66
CA ALA A 235 6.62 -25.47 1.30
C ALA A 235 6.06 -24.31 0.46
N VAL A 236 5.15 -23.52 1.04
CA VAL A 236 4.52 -22.38 0.37
C VAL A 236 5.53 -21.26 0.10
N VAL A 237 6.31 -20.84 1.11
CA VAL A 237 7.32 -19.79 0.97
C VAL A 237 8.37 -20.17 -0.07
N GLU A 238 8.92 -21.38 0.00
CA GLU A 238 9.96 -21.82 -0.93
C GLU A 238 9.43 -21.95 -2.37
N SER A 239 8.21 -22.48 -2.54
CA SER A 239 7.57 -22.59 -3.86
C SER A 239 7.35 -21.21 -4.50
N VAL A 240 6.76 -20.27 -3.75
CA VAL A 240 6.38 -18.95 -4.27
C VAL A 240 7.60 -18.09 -4.58
N PHE A 241 8.60 -18.04 -3.68
CA PHE A 241 9.76 -17.16 -3.86
C PHE A 241 10.91 -17.76 -4.67
N SER A 242 10.93 -19.08 -4.89
CA SER A 242 11.86 -19.70 -5.86
C SER A 242 11.28 -19.76 -7.28
N GLY A 243 9.96 -19.57 -7.41
CA GLY A 243 9.28 -19.59 -8.70
C GLY A 243 9.61 -18.39 -9.58
N ASN A 244 9.47 -18.57 -10.89
CA ASN A 244 9.48 -17.45 -11.84
C ASN A 244 8.10 -16.78 -11.79
N MET A 245 7.94 -15.79 -10.92
CA MET A 245 6.69 -15.07 -10.69
C MET A 245 6.83 -13.58 -11.04
N ASP A 246 5.75 -13.01 -11.57
CA ASP A 246 5.61 -11.59 -11.88
C ASP A 246 5.08 -10.83 -10.66
N MET A 247 5.73 -9.72 -10.34
CA MET A 247 5.29 -8.82 -9.28
C MET A 247 4.28 -7.81 -9.83
N ILE A 248 3.14 -7.71 -9.16
CA ILE A 248 2.20 -6.60 -9.31
C ILE A 248 2.28 -5.65 -8.12
N SER A 249 2.04 -4.36 -8.36
CA SER A 249 2.07 -3.32 -7.35
C SER A 249 0.86 -2.39 -7.51
N CYS A 250 0.12 -2.18 -6.43
CA CYS A 250 -1.12 -1.43 -6.44
C CYS A 250 -1.44 -0.72 -5.13
N ILE A 251 -2.38 0.22 -5.21
CA ILE A 251 -3.05 0.79 -4.05
C ILE A 251 -4.54 0.46 -4.09
N GLN A 252 -5.20 0.54 -2.94
CA GLN A 252 -6.65 0.69 -2.89
C GLN A 252 -7.01 2.16 -3.15
N GLY A 253 -7.95 2.41 -4.07
CA GLY A 253 -8.45 3.76 -4.31
C GLY A 253 -9.25 4.30 -3.11
N PRO A 254 -9.58 5.61 -3.08
CA PRO A 254 -10.23 6.24 -1.92
C PRO A 254 -11.58 5.62 -1.49
N HIS A 255 -12.26 4.94 -2.42
CA HIS A 255 -13.54 4.24 -2.20
C HIS A 255 -13.39 2.84 -1.58
N LYS A 256 -12.15 2.32 -1.46
CA LYS A 256 -11.83 1.01 -0.87
C LYS A 256 -10.79 1.12 0.24
N ASN A 257 -10.03 2.21 0.27
CA ASN A 257 -8.95 2.40 1.21
C ASN A 257 -9.48 2.62 2.63
N THR A 258 -9.01 1.79 3.56
CA THR A 258 -9.40 1.86 4.97
C THR A 258 -8.38 2.58 5.84
N GLN A 259 -7.20 2.91 5.30
CA GLN A 259 -6.10 3.57 6.00
C GLN A 259 -5.73 4.88 5.31
N LEU A 260 -5.58 5.96 6.05
CA LEU A 260 -5.29 7.27 5.47
C LEU A 260 -3.84 7.42 5.02
N LEU A 261 -2.91 6.60 5.52
CA LEU A 261 -1.55 6.60 4.99
C LEU A 261 -1.50 5.82 3.68
N SER A 262 -1.09 6.47 2.58
CA SER A 262 -0.83 5.80 1.31
C SER A 262 0.25 4.73 1.48
N HIS A 263 -0.05 3.52 1.03
CA HIS A 263 0.83 2.36 1.10
C HIS A 263 0.59 1.49 -0.14
N ILE A 264 1.67 0.92 -0.69
CA ILE A 264 1.57 0.09 -1.89
C ILE A 264 1.46 -1.36 -1.44
N HIS A 265 0.39 -2.03 -1.85
CA HIS A 265 0.25 -3.47 -1.82
C HIS A 265 0.97 -4.08 -3.02
N SER A 266 1.58 -5.23 -2.81
CA SER A 266 2.22 -5.98 -3.89
C SER A 266 2.00 -7.47 -3.71
N PHE A 267 1.98 -8.18 -4.83
CA PHE A 267 1.74 -9.61 -4.89
C PHE A 267 2.60 -10.22 -5.99
N LEU A 268 2.92 -11.51 -5.85
CA LEU A 268 3.47 -12.34 -6.91
C LEU A 268 2.35 -13.16 -7.56
N LEU A 269 2.37 -13.23 -8.89
CA LEU A 269 1.46 -14.03 -9.70
C LEU A 269 2.26 -14.85 -10.71
N GLU A 270 1.73 -15.97 -11.17
CA GLU A 270 2.36 -16.70 -12.27
C GLU A 270 2.37 -15.85 -13.55
N PRO A 271 3.46 -15.90 -14.33
CA PRO A 271 3.56 -15.15 -15.57
C PRO A 271 2.45 -15.52 -16.55
N GLY A 272 1.81 -14.50 -17.10
CA GLY A 272 0.72 -14.67 -18.06
C GLY A 272 -0.65 -15.01 -17.45
N ASN A 273 -0.75 -15.17 -16.13
CA ASN A 273 -2.07 -15.30 -15.50
C ASN A 273 -2.83 -13.96 -15.53
N PRO A 274 -4.14 -13.99 -15.81
CA PRO A 274 -4.94 -12.78 -15.74
C PRO A 274 -4.97 -12.25 -14.30
N ILE A 275 -5.07 -10.93 -14.17
CA ILE A 275 -5.29 -10.29 -12.89
C ILE A 275 -6.61 -10.83 -12.30
N LEU A 276 -6.52 -11.29 -11.05
CA LEU A 276 -7.65 -11.85 -10.34
C LEU A 276 -8.76 -10.81 -10.19
N LYS A 277 -10.02 -11.27 -10.23
CA LYS A 277 -11.20 -10.39 -10.22
C LYS A 277 -11.18 -9.41 -9.05
N ASP A 278 -10.93 -9.89 -7.84
CA ASP A 278 -10.95 -9.04 -6.64
C ASP A 278 -9.79 -8.03 -6.63
N ILE A 279 -8.61 -8.40 -7.16
CA ILE A 279 -7.51 -7.45 -7.40
C ILE A 279 -7.96 -6.38 -8.39
N HIS A 280 -8.55 -6.80 -9.50
CA HIS A 280 -9.01 -5.91 -10.55
C HIS A 280 -10.11 -4.94 -10.11
N GLU A 281 -10.99 -5.36 -9.18
CA GLU A 281 -12.11 -4.56 -8.67
C GLU A 281 -11.73 -3.67 -7.47
N ASN A 282 -10.74 -4.07 -6.65
CA ASN A 282 -10.42 -3.36 -5.41
C ASN A 282 -9.13 -2.52 -5.49
N TYR A 283 -8.29 -2.73 -6.50
CA TYR A 283 -6.95 -2.15 -6.57
C TYR A 283 -6.67 -1.46 -7.90
N VAL A 284 -5.65 -0.59 -7.86
CA VAL A 284 -5.21 0.22 -8.99
C VAL A 284 -3.70 0.18 -9.11
N CYS A 285 -3.18 -0.04 -10.33
CA CYS A 285 -1.75 -0.19 -10.59
C CYS A 285 -0.97 1.10 -10.30
N THR A 286 0.00 1.02 -9.38
CA THR A 286 0.83 2.17 -9.00
C THR A 286 1.78 2.64 -10.08
N ARG A 287 2.24 1.73 -10.96
CA ARG A 287 3.10 2.10 -12.09
C ARG A 287 2.36 2.94 -13.13
N MET A 288 1.08 2.63 -13.35
CA MET A 288 0.22 3.40 -14.24
C MET A 288 -0.12 4.76 -13.62
N ILE A 289 -0.44 4.80 -12.33
CA ILE A 289 -0.61 6.07 -11.59
C ILE A 289 0.64 6.94 -11.72
N TYR A 290 1.83 6.39 -11.46
CA TYR A 290 3.09 7.12 -11.58
C TYR A 290 3.30 7.68 -13.00
N LYS A 291 3.07 6.87 -14.04
CA LYS A 291 3.15 7.32 -15.45
C LYS A 291 2.25 8.53 -15.69
N ILE A 292 0.98 8.45 -15.28
CA ILE A 292 0.01 9.54 -15.46
C ILE A 292 0.43 10.79 -14.66
N LYS A 293 0.85 10.65 -13.39
CA LYS A 293 1.35 11.77 -12.58
C LYS A 293 2.55 12.47 -13.24
N ALA A 294 3.51 11.69 -13.75
CA ALA A 294 4.68 12.23 -14.40
C ALA A 294 4.33 13.03 -15.67
N GLU A 295 3.35 12.58 -16.45
CA GLU A 295 2.83 13.30 -17.62
C GLU A 295 2.12 14.60 -17.22
N MET A 296 1.30 14.56 -16.15
CA MET A 296 0.57 15.74 -15.65
C MET A 296 1.54 16.83 -15.15
N ASN A 297 2.56 16.47 -14.35
CA ASN A 297 3.54 17.43 -13.84
C ASN A 297 4.35 18.10 -14.95
N GLN A 298 4.67 17.37 -16.03
CA GLN A 298 5.37 17.95 -17.20
C GLN A 298 4.50 18.95 -17.97
N SER A 299 3.18 18.76 -17.97
CA SER A 299 2.24 19.65 -18.68
C SER A 299 2.02 20.98 -17.96
N ASP A 300 2.10 21.00 -16.63
CA ASP A 300 1.95 22.20 -15.81
C ASP A 300 3.18 23.14 -15.94
N ASP A 301 4.39 22.59 -16.11
CA ASP A 301 5.62 23.37 -16.34
C ASP A 301 5.73 23.97 -17.76
N GLY A 302 4.94 23.46 -18.71
CA GLY A 302 4.93 23.91 -20.11
C GLY A 302 4.01 25.10 -20.42
N GLY A 303 3.15 25.51 -19.49
CA GLY A 303 2.13 26.56 -19.71
C GLY A 303 2.62 28.01 -19.62
N ALA A 304 3.85 28.25 -19.13
CA ALA A 304 4.37 29.60 -18.87
C ALA A 304 5.03 30.30 -20.08
N LEU A 305 5.14 29.65 -21.24
CA LEU A 305 5.83 30.19 -22.42
C LEU A 305 4.98 30.10 -23.69
N CYS A 306 4.01 31.01 -23.86
CA CYS A 306 3.68 31.70 -25.13
C CYS A 306 2.25 32.26 -25.15
N ARG A 307 2.08 33.48 -24.64
CA ARG A 307 1.16 34.46 -25.25
C ARG A 307 1.80 35.86 -25.17
N GLN A 308 2.88 36.05 -25.92
CA GLN A 308 3.23 37.41 -26.35
C GLN A 308 2.39 37.72 -27.59
N ASN A 309 1.35 38.53 -27.39
CA ASN A 309 0.59 39.14 -28.47
C ASN A 309 1.53 40.07 -29.26
N THR A 310 1.92 39.66 -30.46
CA THR A 310 2.39 40.59 -31.49
C THR A 310 1.19 41.33 -32.06
N THR A 311 0.86 42.48 -31.48
CA THR A 311 0.20 43.56 -32.21
C THR A 311 1.23 44.22 -33.12
N VAL A 312 1.07 44.06 -34.43
CA VAL A 312 1.77 44.86 -35.43
C VAL A 312 0.77 45.92 -35.91
N GLY A 313 1.11 47.19 -35.67
CA GLY A 313 0.49 48.35 -36.31
C GLY A 313 1.21 48.72 -37.60
#